data_AF-A0A1G6SL07-F1
#
_entry.id   AF-A0A1G6SL07-F1
#
_cell.length_a   1.000
_cell.length_b   1.000
_cell.length_c   1.000
_cell.angle_alpha   90.00
_cell.angle_beta   90.00
_cell.angle_gamma   90.00
#
_symmetry.space_group_name_H-M   'P 1'
#
loop_
_entity.id
_entity.type
_entity.pdbx_description
1 polymer ?
#
loop_
_entity_poly.entity_id
_entity_poly.type
_entity_poly.pdbx_seq_one_letter_code
_entity_poly.pdbx_strand_id
1 'polypeptide(L)'
;MGIDAPLRFSGNIKDSASVFIASSENVIKLEEGVIIVKRHIHMTPEDAEKLAVEDGDIVSVEALTERPVVFKDVLIRVNEDYSLNMHIDYDEANACLFSKGDKAKLIK
;
A
#
# COMPACT_ATOMS: atom_id res chain seq x y z
N MET A 1 18.07 0.82 -7.24
CA MET A 1 18.06 1.28 -8.65
C MET A 1 18.73 2.63 -8.86
N GLY A 2 19.14 3.36 -7.81
CA GLY A 2 19.67 4.73 -7.99
C GLY A 2 18.62 5.71 -8.49
N ILE A 3 17.34 5.40 -8.26
CA ILE A 3 16.18 6.18 -8.69
C ILE A 3 15.58 6.81 -7.43
N ASP A 4 15.31 8.11 -7.49
CA ASP A 4 14.59 8.83 -6.45
C ASP A 4 13.08 8.78 -6.73
N ALA A 5 12.45 7.70 -6.31
CA ALA A 5 11.03 7.46 -6.54
C ALA A 5 10.18 8.12 -5.43
N PRO A 6 9.16 8.93 -5.75
CA PRO A 6 8.35 9.58 -4.74
C PRO A 6 7.36 8.61 -4.07
N LEU A 7 7.04 8.88 -2.80
CA LEU A 7 5.99 8.18 -2.06
C LEU A 7 4.60 8.66 -2.51
N ARG A 8 3.78 7.76 -3.09
CA ARG A 8 2.49 8.11 -3.72
C ARG A 8 1.43 7.02 -3.53
N PHE A 9 0.17 7.37 -3.71
CA PHE A 9 -0.91 6.39 -3.85
C PHE A 9 -0.91 5.77 -5.25
N SER A 10 -1.42 4.55 -5.36
CA SER A 10 -1.60 3.89 -6.65
C SER A 10 -2.45 4.76 -7.59
N GLY A 11 -1.99 4.91 -8.84
CA GLY A 11 -2.61 5.79 -9.85
C GLY A 11 -2.08 7.23 -9.87
N ASN A 12 -1.43 7.71 -8.81
CA ASN A 12 -0.82 9.05 -8.79
C ASN A 12 0.64 9.01 -9.27
N ILE A 13 0.80 8.91 -10.59
CA ILE A 13 2.11 8.77 -11.26
C ILE A 13 2.67 10.07 -11.83
N LYS A 14 1.94 11.19 -11.75
CA LYS A 14 2.40 12.47 -12.29
C LYS A 14 3.67 12.93 -11.58
N ASP A 15 4.66 13.41 -12.32
CA ASP A 15 5.94 13.87 -11.79
C ASP A 15 6.65 12.77 -10.97
N SER A 16 6.42 11.49 -11.31
CA SER A 16 7.10 10.35 -10.70
C SER A 16 8.36 9.97 -11.46
N ALA A 17 9.17 9.08 -10.88
CA ALA A 17 10.48 8.82 -11.44
C ALA A 17 10.41 8.00 -12.75
N SER A 18 11.37 8.26 -13.64
CA SER A 18 11.53 7.55 -14.90
C SER A 18 12.30 6.24 -14.73
N VAL A 19 12.10 5.29 -15.64
CA VAL A 19 12.89 4.05 -15.68
C VAL A 19 12.99 3.49 -17.09
N PHE A 20 14.07 2.77 -17.38
CA PHE A 20 14.15 1.93 -18.57
C PHE A 20 13.65 0.52 -18.26
N ILE A 21 12.71 0.04 -19.06
CA ILE A 21 12.21 -1.33 -18.99
C ILE A 21 12.80 -2.06 -20.20
N ALA A 22 13.62 -3.06 -19.93
CA ALA A 22 14.30 -3.85 -20.95
C ALA A 22 13.75 -5.28 -20.96
N SER A 23 13.47 -5.80 -22.15
CA SER A 23 13.32 -7.22 -22.43
C SER A 23 14.50 -7.70 -23.27
N SER A 24 14.53 -8.98 -23.65
CA SER A 24 15.57 -9.55 -24.50
C SER A 24 15.70 -8.87 -25.87
N GLU A 25 14.63 -8.27 -26.37
CA GLU A 25 14.54 -7.73 -27.74
C GLU A 25 14.30 -6.23 -27.79
N ASN A 26 13.83 -5.61 -26.69
CA ASN A 26 13.37 -4.24 -26.69
C ASN A 26 13.77 -3.49 -25.42
N VAL A 27 13.96 -2.19 -25.55
CA VAL A 27 14.12 -1.28 -24.41
C VAL A 27 13.17 -0.11 -24.60
N ILE A 28 12.35 0.15 -23.60
CA ILE A 28 11.47 1.32 -23.56
C ILE A 28 11.86 2.21 -22.39
N LYS A 29 11.78 3.52 -22.58
CA LYS A 29 11.90 4.50 -21.50
C LYS A 29 10.50 4.89 -21.05
N LEU A 30 10.20 4.63 -19.78
CA LEU A 30 9.02 5.17 -19.12
C LEU A 30 9.41 6.50 -18.47
N GLU A 31 8.91 7.61 -19.01
CA GLU A 31 9.24 8.95 -18.52
C GLU A 31 8.70 9.20 -17.10
N GLU A 32 7.51 8.69 -16.80
CA GLU A 32 6.90 8.73 -15.47
C GLU A 32 6.20 7.41 -15.18
N GLY A 33 6.36 6.88 -13.97
CA GLY A 33 5.61 5.72 -13.49
C GLY A 33 6.22 4.96 -12.32
N VAL A 34 7.45 5.29 -11.91
CA VAL A 34 8.07 4.66 -10.74
C VAL A 34 7.75 5.43 -9.48
N ILE A 35 7.11 4.75 -8.53
CA ILE A 35 6.72 5.27 -7.22
C ILE A 35 7.10 4.29 -6.12
N ILE A 36 7.21 4.80 -4.90
CA ILE A 36 7.08 4.01 -3.68
C ILE A 36 5.59 4.08 -3.30
N VAL A 37 4.92 2.93 -3.20
CA VAL A 37 3.48 2.91 -2.95
C VAL A 37 3.20 3.19 -1.47
N LYS A 38 2.28 4.11 -1.18
CA LYS A 38 1.77 4.31 0.17
C LYS A 38 0.90 3.13 0.60
N ARG A 39 1.14 2.64 1.81
CA ARG A 39 0.27 1.67 2.50
C ARG A 39 -1.18 2.13 2.54
N HIS A 40 -2.11 1.20 2.35
CA HIS A 40 -3.54 1.47 2.37
C HIS A 40 -4.33 0.19 2.66
N ILE A 41 -5.62 0.34 3.00
CA ILE A 41 -6.55 -0.78 3.17
C ILE A 41 -7.65 -0.64 2.13
N HIS A 42 -7.83 -1.69 1.33
CA HIS A 42 -9.04 -1.85 0.54
C HIS A 42 -10.12 -2.49 1.40
N MET A 43 -11.36 -2.02 1.28
CA MET A 43 -12.50 -2.63 1.95
C MET A 43 -13.81 -2.34 1.20
N THR A 44 -14.83 -3.17 1.45
CA THR A 44 -16.19 -2.91 0.96
C THR A 44 -16.89 -1.85 1.82
N PRO A 45 -17.99 -1.23 1.36
CA PRO A 45 -18.79 -0.34 2.20
C PRO A 45 -19.29 -1.03 3.49
N GLU A 46 -19.64 -2.31 3.42
CA GLU A 46 -20.08 -3.10 4.58
C GLU A 46 -18.95 -3.27 5.61
N ASP A 47 -17.72 -3.53 5.15
CA ASP A 47 -16.55 -3.63 6.04
C ASP A 47 -16.21 -2.28 6.68
N ALA A 48 -16.33 -1.18 5.92
CA ALA A 48 -16.12 0.17 6.41
C ALA A 48 -17.10 0.52 7.54
N GLU A 49 -18.39 0.19 7.37
CA GLU A 49 -19.41 0.35 8.40
C GLU A 49 -19.10 -0.50 9.65
N LYS A 50 -18.75 -1.78 9.47
CA LYS A 50 -18.37 -2.68 10.59
C LYS A 50 -17.16 -2.19 11.38
N LEU A 51 -16.20 -1.57 10.71
CA LEU A 51 -14.99 -1.02 11.31
C LEU A 51 -15.15 0.44 11.75
N ALA A 52 -16.31 1.05 11.49
CA ALA A 52 -16.64 2.44 11.77
C ALA A 52 -15.58 3.42 11.24
N VAL A 53 -15.24 3.28 9.95
CA VAL A 53 -14.35 4.14 9.16
C VAL A 53 -15.00 4.48 7.82
N GLU A 54 -14.51 5.52 7.15
CA GLU A 54 -15.02 6.01 5.86
C GLU A 54 -13.92 6.03 4.79
N ASP A 55 -14.30 6.18 3.52
CA ASP A 55 -13.34 6.36 2.42
C ASP A 55 -12.50 7.62 2.64
N GLY A 56 -11.19 7.50 2.49
CA GLY A 56 -10.27 8.62 2.70
C GLY A 56 -9.77 8.79 4.14
N ASP A 57 -10.31 8.04 5.11
CA ASP A 57 -9.82 8.07 6.48
C ASP A 57 -8.34 7.66 6.57
N ILE A 58 -7.62 8.29 7.51
CA ILE A 58 -6.25 7.94 7.85
C ILE A 58 -6.24 7.31 9.24
N VAL A 59 -5.84 6.03 9.30
CA VAL A 59 -5.87 5.24 10.55
C VAL A 59 -4.48 4.75 10.94
N SER A 60 -4.40 4.18 12.14
CA SER A 60 -3.27 3.35 12.55
C SER A 60 -3.63 1.87 12.50
N VAL A 61 -2.67 1.00 12.19
CA VAL A 61 -2.87 -0.45 12.15
C VAL A 61 -1.73 -1.14 12.85
N GLU A 62 -2.04 -2.01 13.80
CA GLU A 62 -1.09 -2.90 14.46
C GLU A 62 -1.01 -4.23 13.72
N ALA A 63 0.19 -4.58 13.25
CA ALA A 63 0.48 -5.90 12.72
C ALA A 63 0.54 -6.92 13.87
N LEU A 64 -0.30 -7.95 13.83
CA LEU A 64 -0.37 -9.00 14.85
C LEU A 64 0.57 -10.15 14.46
N THR A 65 1.86 -9.88 14.52
CA THR A 65 2.95 -10.79 14.10
C THR A 65 3.91 -11.04 15.26
N GLU A 66 4.95 -11.86 15.03
CA GLU A 66 6.03 -12.07 16.01
C GLU A 66 6.88 -10.80 16.25
N ARG A 67 6.84 -9.85 15.32
CA ARG A 67 7.50 -8.54 15.43
C ARG A 67 6.47 -7.43 15.23
N PRO A 68 5.64 -7.14 16.25
CA PRO A 68 4.52 -6.22 16.09
C PRO A 68 5.02 -4.80 15.82
N VAL A 69 4.37 -4.15 14.86
CA VAL A 69 4.61 -2.76 14.47
C VAL A 69 3.26 -2.07 14.32
N VAL A 70 3.17 -0.82 14.77
CA VAL A 70 2.02 0.05 14.47
C VAL A 70 2.36 0.91 13.27
N PHE A 71 1.72 0.61 12.15
CA PHE A 71 1.74 1.45 10.96
C PHE A 71 0.80 2.62 11.15
N LYS A 72 1.34 3.84 11.15
CA LYS A 72 0.56 5.09 11.09
C LYS A 72 0.35 5.51 9.64
N ASP A 73 -0.47 6.54 9.40
CA ASP A 73 -0.72 7.10 8.06
C ASP A 73 -1.23 6.04 7.06
N VAL A 74 -2.15 5.17 7.48
CA VAL A 74 -2.73 4.13 6.62
C VAL A 74 -4.05 4.66 6.03
N LEU A 75 -4.10 4.82 4.71
CA LEU A 75 -5.30 5.30 4.00
C LEU A 75 -6.35 4.19 3.88
N ILE A 76 -7.60 4.51 4.20
CA ILE A 76 -8.77 3.69 3.89
C ILE A 76 -9.27 3.99 2.48
N ARG A 77 -9.54 2.93 1.71
CA ARG A 77 -10.11 3.00 0.36
C ARG A 77 -11.31 2.07 0.27
N VAL A 78 -12.49 2.65 0.08
CA VAL A 78 -13.76 1.94 0.05
C VAL A 78 -14.28 1.83 -1.39
N ASN A 79 -14.60 0.61 -1.82
CA ASN A 79 -15.22 0.36 -3.12
C ASN A 79 -16.00 -0.96 -3.08
N GLU A 80 -17.09 -1.07 -3.85
CA GLU A 80 -17.89 -2.30 -3.94
C GLU A 80 -17.11 -3.49 -4.54
N ASP A 81 -16.14 -3.22 -5.42
CA ASP A 81 -15.31 -4.24 -6.08
C ASP A 81 -14.08 -4.65 -5.24
N TYR A 82 -13.92 -4.11 -4.03
CA TYR A 82 -12.80 -4.41 -3.15
C TYR A 82 -13.06 -5.60 -2.24
N SER A 83 -11.98 -6.11 -1.65
CA SER A 83 -12.02 -7.08 -0.56
C SER A 83 -11.15 -6.57 0.58
N LEU A 84 -11.58 -6.81 1.83
CA LEU A 84 -10.90 -6.32 3.03
C LEU A 84 -9.46 -6.84 3.11
N ASN A 85 -8.50 -6.00 2.74
CA ASN A 85 -7.08 -6.33 2.73
C ASN A 85 -6.22 -5.07 2.94
N MET A 86 -5.22 -5.17 3.81
CA MET A 86 -4.17 -4.17 3.93
C MET A 86 -3.07 -4.46 2.92
N HIS A 87 -2.68 -3.44 2.17
CA HIS A 87 -1.60 -3.47 1.19
C HIS A 87 -0.40 -2.72 1.77
N ILE A 88 0.69 -3.45 1.96
CA ILE A 88 2.01 -2.96 2.36
C ILE A 88 3.05 -3.50 1.38
N ASP A 89 4.17 -2.80 1.23
CA ASP A 89 5.27 -3.30 0.39
C ASP A 89 6.12 -4.37 1.12
N TYR A 90 7.11 -4.93 0.42
CA TYR A 90 7.97 -5.96 0.98
C TYR A 90 8.85 -5.46 2.13
N ASP A 91 9.29 -4.20 2.12
CA ASP A 91 10.13 -3.65 3.19
C ASP A 91 9.30 -3.46 4.46
N GLU A 92 8.07 -2.96 4.32
CA GLU A 92 7.09 -2.86 5.39
C GLU A 92 6.69 -4.24 5.95
N ALA A 93 6.45 -5.23 5.09
CA ALA A 93 6.14 -6.60 5.49
C ALA A 93 7.32 -7.26 6.25
N ASN A 94 8.55 -7.06 5.76
CA ASN A 94 9.76 -7.55 6.44
C ASN A 94 9.98 -6.85 7.78
N ALA A 95 9.66 -5.55 7.89
CA ALA A 95 9.81 -4.78 9.11
C ALA A 95 8.94 -5.30 10.26
N CYS A 96 7.77 -5.88 9.95
CA CYS A 96 6.89 -6.51 10.92
C CYS A 96 6.91 -8.05 10.90
N LEU A 97 7.85 -8.70 10.20
CA LEU A 97 7.89 -10.17 10.04
C LEU A 97 6.56 -10.79 9.58
N PHE A 98 5.85 -10.12 8.67
CA PHE A 98 4.58 -10.61 8.16
C PHE A 98 4.74 -11.91 7.36
N SER A 99 3.90 -12.88 7.68
CA SER A 99 3.69 -14.12 6.93
C SER A 99 2.29 -14.18 6.34
N LYS A 100 2.13 -14.90 5.23
CA LYS A 100 0.82 -15.02 4.57
C LYS A 100 -0.23 -15.58 5.54
N GLY A 101 -1.28 -14.80 5.78
CA GLY A 101 -2.38 -15.17 6.68
C GLY A 101 -2.33 -14.49 8.04
N ASP A 102 -1.23 -13.80 8.36
CA ASP A 102 -1.17 -12.93 9.53
C ASP A 102 -2.25 -11.85 9.44
N LYS A 103 -2.74 -11.45 10.61
CA LYS A 103 -3.81 -10.47 10.74
C LYS A 103 -3.26 -9.16 11.27
N ALA A 104 -4.06 -8.11 11.11
CA ALA A 104 -3.77 -6.82 11.67
C ALA A 104 -5.00 -6.28 12.38
N LYS A 105 -4.79 -5.35 13.30
CA LYS A 105 -5.84 -4.71 14.08
C LYS A 105 -5.86 -3.22 13.78
N LEU A 106 -7.02 -2.71 13.38
CA LEU A 106 -7.23 -1.28 13.25
C LEU A 106 -7.19 -0.62 14.63
N ILE A 107 -6.42 0.45 14.75
CA ILE A 107 -6.28 1.29 15.94
C ILE A 107 -6.82 2.67 15.59
N LYS A 108 -7.82 3.12 16.37
CA LYS A 108 -8.28 4.51 16.39
C LYS A 108 -7.38 5.36 17.27
#